data_AF-A0A6H5GK93-F1
#
_entry.id   AF-A0A6H5GK93-F1
#
_cell.length_a   1.000
_cell.length_b   1.000
_cell.length_c   1.000
_cell.angle_alpha   90.00
_cell.angle_beta   90.00
_cell.angle_gamma   90.00
#
_symmetry.space_group_name_H-M   'P 1'
#
loop_
_entity.id
_entity.type
_entity.pdbx_description
1 polymer ?
#
loop_
_entity_poly.entity_id
_entity_poly.type
_entity_poly.pdbx_seq_one_letter_code
_entity_poly.pdbx_strand_id
1 'polypeptide(L)'
;EWWTHLWLNEGYASFVENLCVAELFPEYNIWTQFVSDVFIKALELDCLKNSHPIEVPVGHPSEIEEIFDDISYNKGASVIRMLHRYIGDDVSC
;
A
#
# COMPACT_ATOMS: atom_id res chain seq x y z
N GLU A 1 6.81 0.06 -19.47
CA GLU A 1 6.04 -0.45 -18.32
C GLU A 1 4.61 0.05 -18.43
N TRP A 2 3.66 -0.72 -17.91
CA TRP A 2 2.23 -0.56 -18.16
C TRP A 2 1.49 -0.42 -16.81
N TRP A 3 0.27 0.11 -16.82
CA TRP A 3 -0.50 0.46 -15.61
C TRP A 3 -0.74 -0.70 -14.63
N THR A 4 -0.51 -1.94 -15.06
CA THR A 4 -0.55 -3.14 -14.22
C THR A 4 0.36 -3.05 -12.98
N HIS A 5 1.47 -2.31 -13.03
CA HIS A 5 2.37 -2.11 -11.89
C HIS A 5 2.09 -0.84 -11.08
N LEU A 6 0.94 -0.20 -11.26
CA LEU A 6 0.57 1.03 -10.53
C LEU A 6 0.68 0.85 -9.01
N TRP A 7 0.21 -0.28 -8.49
CA TRP A 7 0.27 -0.60 -7.06
C TRP A 7 1.71 -0.59 -6.50
N LEU A 8 2.70 -0.94 -7.34
CA LEU A 8 4.09 -0.93 -6.91
C LEU A 8 4.60 0.49 -6.76
N ASN A 9 4.15 1.42 -7.60
CA ASN A 9 4.51 2.83 -7.45
C ASN A 9 3.76 3.46 -6.26
N GLU A 10 2.43 3.34 -6.26
CA GLU A 10 1.58 4.02 -5.28
C GLU A 10 1.65 3.37 -3.90
N GLY A 11 1.57 2.04 -3.82
CA GLY A 11 1.71 1.31 -2.56
C GLY A 11 3.11 1.45 -1.96
N TYR A 12 4.17 1.53 -2.78
CA TYR A 12 5.52 1.80 -2.27
C TYR A 12 5.66 3.25 -1.79
N ALA A 13 5.13 4.22 -2.53
CA ALA A 13 5.13 5.62 -2.11
C ALA A 13 4.40 5.78 -0.76
N SER A 14 3.20 5.19 -0.62
CA SER A 14 2.44 5.19 0.64
C SER A 14 3.14 4.46 1.79
N PHE A 15 3.96 3.44 1.50
CA PHE A 15 4.81 2.84 2.54
C PHE A 15 5.97 3.76 2.94
N VAL A 16 6.71 4.28 1.96
CA VAL A 16 7.91 5.10 2.20
C VAL A 16 7.58 6.42 2.86
N GLU A 17 6.46 7.06 2.56
CA GLU A 17 6.05 8.29 3.27
C GLU A 17 5.91 8.05 4.77
N ASN A 18 5.30 6.92 5.17
CA ASN A 18 5.11 6.55 6.58
C ASN A 18 6.43 6.14 7.23
N LEU A 19 7.30 5.43 6.50
CA LEU A 19 8.65 5.10 6.96
C LEU A 19 9.48 6.36 7.22
N CYS A 20 9.49 7.31 6.27
CA CYS A 20 10.18 8.59 6.43
C CYS A 20 9.67 9.37 7.64
N VAL A 21 8.35 9.43 7.86
CA VAL A 21 7.79 10.09 9.05
C VAL A 21 8.19 9.37 10.33
N ALA A 22 8.20 8.03 10.34
CA ALA A 22 8.62 7.25 11.51
C ALA A 22 10.09 7.52 11.89
N GLU A 23 10.97 7.69 10.90
CA GLU A 23 12.39 7.99 11.12
C GLU A 23 12.64 9.45 11.50
N LEU A 24 11.97 10.39 10.85
CA LEU A 24 12.17 11.83 11.05
C LEU A 24 11.46 12.37 12.30
N PHE A 25 10.32 11.78 12.68
CA PHE A 25 9.49 12.20 13.80
C PHE A 25 9.03 11.00 14.66
N PRO A 26 9.96 10.30 15.34
CA PRO A 26 9.63 9.10 16.13
C PRO A 26 8.54 9.32 17.19
N GLU A 27 8.43 10.54 17.72
CA GLU A 27 7.44 10.94 18.71
C GLU A 27 5.98 10.86 18.21
N TYR A 28 5.75 10.87 16.90
CA TYR A 28 4.41 10.76 16.33
C TYR A 28 3.86 9.35 16.41
N ASN A 29 4.72 8.34 16.56
CA ASN A 29 4.33 6.93 16.58
C ASN A 29 3.39 6.59 15.40
N ILE A 30 3.79 7.03 14.19
CA ILE A 30 2.95 7.00 12.98
C ILE A 30 2.48 5.59 12.63
N TRP A 31 3.22 4.55 13.02
CA TRP A 31 2.80 3.16 12.81
C TRP A 31 1.54 2.77 13.57
N THR A 32 1.22 3.44 14.68
CA THR A 32 -0.07 3.25 15.37
C THR A 32 -1.21 3.83 14.54
N GLN A 33 -1.00 4.99 13.93
CA GLN A 33 -1.97 5.61 13.02
C GLN A 33 -2.10 4.82 11.71
N PHE A 34 -1.01 4.27 11.19
CA PHE A 34 -1.02 3.40 10.01
C PHE A 34 -1.98 2.21 10.20
N VAL A 35 -2.07 1.65 11.41
CA VAL A 35 -2.98 0.54 11.70
C VAL A 35 -4.44 0.97 11.49
N SER A 36 -4.85 2.12 12.00
CA SER A 36 -6.24 2.60 11.85
C SER A 36 -6.55 3.07 10.44
N ASP A 37 -5.66 3.88 9.87
CA ASP A 37 -5.99 4.69 8.69
C ASP A 37 -5.73 3.94 7.39
N VAL A 38 -4.76 3.01 7.40
CA VAL A 38 -4.34 2.27 6.22
C VAL A 38 -4.72 0.80 6.34
N PHE A 39 -4.25 0.11 7.39
CA PHE A 39 -4.37 -1.34 7.48
C PHE A 39 -5.82 -1.81 7.69
N ILE A 40 -6.54 -1.24 8.67
CA ILE A 40 -7.93 -1.62 8.92
C ILE A 40 -8.81 -1.29 7.70
N LYS A 41 -8.64 -0.10 7.12
CA LYS A 41 -9.37 0.31 5.91
C LYS A 41 -9.12 -0.65 4.74
N ALA A 42 -7.88 -1.09 4.54
CA ALA A 42 -7.55 -2.09 3.53
C ALA A 42 -8.30 -3.43 3.78
N LEU A 43 -8.33 -3.91 5.03
CA LEU A 43 -9.05 -5.14 5.37
C LEU A 43 -10.56 -5.01 5.19
N GLU A 44 -11.13 -3.87 5.55
CA GLU A 44 -12.57 -3.60 5.38
C GLU A 44 -12.98 -3.62 3.92
N LEU A 45 -12.19 -3.02 3.03
CA LEU A 45 -12.46 -3.04 1.59
C LEU A 45 -12.20 -4.42 1.00
N ASP A 46 -11.12 -5.09 1.41
CA ASP A 46 -10.71 -6.37 0.85
C ASP A 46 -11.66 -7.52 1.24
N CYS A 47 -12.42 -7.37 2.32
CA CYS A 47 -13.44 -8.34 2.71
C CYS A 47 -14.72 -8.28 1.86
N LEU A 48 -14.89 -7.23 1.05
CA LEU A 48 -16.07 -7.06 0.20
C LEU A 48 -16.00 -7.95 -1.04
N LYS A 49 -17.17 -8.42 -1.49
CA LYS A 49 -17.27 -9.27 -2.69
C LYS A 49 -16.85 -8.57 -3.99
N ASN A 50 -16.89 -7.24 -4.00
CA ASN A 50 -16.49 -6.41 -5.13
C ASN A 50 -15.07 -5.85 -4.99
N SER A 51 -14.24 -6.38 -4.09
CA SER A 51 -12.80 -6.12 -4.06
C SER A 51 -12.10 -6.71 -5.30
N HIS A 52 -10.82 -6.39 -5.49
CA HIS A 52 -9.98 -6.92 -6.55
C HIS A 52 -8.57 -7.31 -6.04
N PRO A 53 -7.82 -8.14 -6.79
CA PRO A 53 -6.40 -8.39 -6.51
C PRO A 53 -5.59 -7.10 -6.65
N ILE A 54 -4.48 -6.99 -5.90
CA ILE A 54 -3.59 -5.80 -5.95
C ILE A 54 -3.04 -5.56 -7.36
N GLU A 55 -2.71 -6.64 -8.09
CA GLU A 55 -2.30 -6.54 -9.49
C GLU A 55 -3.50 -6.79 -10.41
N VAL A 56 -3.84 -5.78 -11.21
CA VAL A 56 -4.95 -5.83 -12.17
C VAL A 56 -4.40 -5.63 -13.59
N PRO A 57 -4.65 -6.57 -14.52
CA PRO A 57 -4.32 -6.37 -15.92
C PRO A 57 -5.18 -5.24 -16.50
N VAL A 58 -4.53 -4.18 -16.98
CA VAL A 58 -5.21 -3.07 -17.66
C VAL A 58 -5.14 -3.34 -19.16
N GLY A 59 -6.27 -3.41 -19.86
CA GLY A 59 -6.32 -3.53 -21.32
C GLY A 59 -6.53 -2.18 -21.99
N HIS A 60 -7.24 -1.27 -21.33
CA HIS A 60 -7.63 0.02 -21.88
C HIS A 60 -7.45 1.16 -20.85
N PRO A 61 -7.05 2.39 -21.26
CA PRO A 61 -6.82 3.49 -20.32
C PRO A 61 -8.01 3.90 -19.46
N SER A 62 -9.24 3.57 -19.86
CA SER A 62 -10.44 3.85 -19.06
C SER A 62 -10.53 3.01 -17.79
N GLU A 63 -9.84 1.88 -17.73
CA GLU A 63 -9.80 0.96 -16.56
C GLU A 63 -8.81 1.46 -15.50
N ILE A 64 -8.03 2.51 -15.80
CA ILE A 64 -7.05 3.08 -14.88
C ILE A 64 -7.75 3.67 -13.64
N GLU A 65 -8.89 4.33 -13.81
CA GLU A 65 -9.63 4.93 -12.68
C GLU A 65 -10.11 3.86 -11.69
N GLU A 66 -10.34 2.63 -12.14
CA GLU A 66 -10.79 1.52 -11.27
C GLU A 66 -9.68 0.99 -10.37
N ILE A 67 -8.40 1.21 -10.74
CA ILE A 67 -7.23 0.79 -9.96
C ILE A 67 -6.60 1.94 -9.17
N PHE A 68 -7.08 3.17 -9.34
CA PHE A 68 -6.73 4.31 -8.49
C PHE A 68 -7.59 4.33 -7.24
N ASP A 69 -7.43 3.30 -6.42
CA ASP A 69 -8.35 3.00 -5.34
C ASP A 69 -7.65 2.66 -4.02
N ASP A 70 -8.41 2.64 -2.93
CA ASP A 70 -7.88 2.36 -1.60
C ASP A 70 -7.28 0.94 -1.47
N ILE A 71 -7.64 -0.04 -2.31
CA ILE A 71 -6.97 -1.34 -2.32
C ILE A 71 -5.54 -1.20 -2.84
N SER A 72 -5.34 -0.57 -4.00
CA SER A 72 -4.02 -0.44 -4.62
C SER A 72 -3.03 0.34 -3.76
N TYR A 73 -3.51 1.35 -3.04
CA TYR A 73 -2.71 2.14 -2.10
C TYR A 73 -2.55 1.42 -0.75
N ASN A 74 -3.65 1.18 -0.01
CA ASN A 74 -3.57 0.78 1.39
C ASN A 74 -3.19 -0.69 1.55
N LYS A 75 -3.74 -1.58 0.71
CA LYS A 75 -3.37 -3.00 0.73
C LYS A 75 -1.96 -3.18 0.18
N GLY A 76 -1.60 -2.44 -0.88
CA GLY A 76 -0.24 -2.39 -1.42
C GLY A 76 0.80 -2.02 -0.37
N ALA A 77 0.62 -0.88 0.30
CA ALA A 77 1.50 -0.41 1.37
C ALA A 77 1.57 -1.41 2.55
N SER A 78 0.44 -2.01 2.92
CA SER A 78 0.38 -3.00 4.01
C SER A 78 1.18 -4.26 3.69
N VAL A 79 1.10 -4.76 2.45
CA VAL A 79 1.89 -5.93 2.00
C VAL A 79 3.38 -5.59 1.94
N ILE A 80 3.74 -4.41 1.43
CA ILE A 80 5.14 -3.96 1.37
C ILE A 80 5.72 -3.85 2.79
N ARG A 81 4.98 -3.25 3.73
CA ARG A 81 5.38 -3.19 5.15
C ARG A 81 5.57 -4.57 5.76
N MET A 82 4.67 -5.51 5.47
CA MET A 82 4.79 -6.91 5.92
C MET A 82 6.08 -7.54 5.39
N LEU A 83 6.38 -7.35 4.09
CA LEU A 83 7.59 -7.85 3.46
C LEU A 83 8.85 -7.20 4.03
N HIS A 84 8.88 -5.88 4.20
CA HIS A 84 9.97 -5.14 4.84
C HIS A 84 10.29 -5.74 6.22
N ARG A 85 9.25 -5.95 7.03
CA ARG A 85 9.44 -6.53 8.37
C ARG A 85 9.85 -8.00 8.35
N TYR A 86 9.40 -8.76 7.36
CA TYR A 86 9.73 -10.18 7.20
C TYR A 86 11.19 -10.38 6.75
N ILE A 87 11.66 -9.55 5.82
CA ILE A 87 13.02 -9.60 5.28
C ILE A 87 14.03 -9.06 6.30
N GLY A 88 13.62 -8.07 7.09
CA GLY A 88 14.44 -7.44 8.12
C GLY A 88 15.01 -6.10 7.65
N ASP A 89 15.00 -5.14 8.57
CA ASP A 89 15.28 -3.72 8.27
C ASP A 89 16.73 -3.49 7.78
N ASP A 90 17.66 -4.39 8.10
CA ASP A 90 19.07 -4.33 7.67
C ASP A 90 19.30 -4.69 6.18
N VAL A 91 18.30 -5.32 5.54
CA VAL A 91 18.42 -5.86 4.17
C VAL A 91 17.51 -5.10 3.19
N SER A 92 16.52 -4.36 3.69
CA SER A 92 15.48 -3.70 2.89
C SER A 92 15.76 -2.25 2.50
N CYS A 93 16.88 -1.67 2.98
CA CYS A 93 17.33 -0.31 2.65
C CYS A 93 18.57 -0.30 1.75
#